data_AF-A0A084TLW3-F1
#
_entry.id   AF-A0A084TLW3-F1
#
_cell.length_a   1.000
_cell.length_b   1.000
_cell.length_c   1.000
_cell.angle_alpha   90.00
_cell.angle_beta   90.00
_cell.angle_gamma   90.00
#
_symmetry.space_group_name_H-M   'P 1'
#
loop_
_entity.id
_entity.type
_entity.pdbx_description
1 polymer ?
#
loop_
_entity_poly.entity_id
_entity_poly.type
_entity_poly.pdbx_seq_one_letter_code
_entity_poly.pdbx_strand_id
1 'polypeptide(L)'
;MNTIKNISFYIVLGIIITFLGKFLESDFLFKYLKDNIIGLLLTLLAINTATLGLIASKIQDIVVDYPKFDFSSTIKEMKTSLLEQIILICTSVITLLLLDSNKIDFAYKTDIGNVILTTVLIYSVTILWDTGKAVFVVIEELQNMNKNKK
;
A
#
# COMPACT_ATOMS: atom_id res chain seq x y z
N MET A 1 12.72 -3.05 5.10
CA MET A 1 11.74 -4.09 4.73
C MET A 1 12.28 -4.84 3.51
N ASN A 2 12.35 -6.17 3.49
CA ASN A 2 12.76 -6.87 2.26
C ASN A 2 11.59 -6.82 1.28
N THR A 3 11.47 -5.72 0.53
CA THR A 3 10.34 -5.36 -0.33
C THR A 3 9.97 -6.49 -1.29
N ILE A 4 10.98 -7.16 -1.86
CA ILE A 4 10.80 -8.30 -2.77
C ILE A 4 10.10 -9.47 -2.08
N LYS A 5 10.53 -9.85 -0.86
CA LYS A 5 9.95 -10.97 -0.11
C LYS A 5 8.48 -10.70 0.22
N ASN A 6 8.15 -9.46 0.57
CA ASN A 6 6.80 -9.07 0.93
C ASN A 6 5.90 -9.05 -0.31
N ILE A 7 6.36 -8.48 -1.43
CA ILE A 7 5.61 -8.51 -2.70
C ILE A 7 5.32 -9.95 -3.12
N SER A 8 6.30 -10.86 -3.07
CA SER A 8 6.09 -12.28 -3.37
C SER A 8 5.03 -12.90 -2.47
N PHE A 9 5.02 -12.57 -1.18
CA PHE A 9 4.01 -13.05 -0.24
C PHE A 9 2.60 -12.54 -0.58
N TYR A 10 2.45 -11.26 -0.95
CA TYR A 10 1.15 -10.72 -1.35
C TYR A 10 0.65 -11.29 -2.67
N ILE A 11 1.54 -11.62 -3.60
CA ILE A 11 1.18 -12.34 -4.83
C ILE A 11 0.63 -13.72 -4.49
N VAL A 12 1.29 -14.47 -3.59
CA VAL A 12 0.80 -15.78 -3.13
C VAL A 12 -0.57 -15.66 -2.48
N LEU A 13 -0.80 -14.63 -1.64
CA LEU A 13 -2.12 -14.36 -1.08
C LEU A 13 -3.15 -14.03 -2.16
N GLY A 14 -2.79 -13.24 -3.18
CA GLY A 14 -3.66 -12.94 -4.32
C GLY A 14 -4.06 -14.19 -5.11
N ILE A 15 -3.13 -15.13 -5.30
CA ILE A 15 -3.40 -16.44 -5.92
C ILE A 15 -4.37 -17.25 -5.05
N ILE A 16 -4.12 -17.34 -3.74
CA ILE A 16 -4.97 -18.09 -2.80
C ILE A 16 -6.38 -17.54 -2.81
N ILE A 17 -6.56 -16.21 -2.72
CA ILE A 17 -7.88 -15.58 -2.74
C ILE A 17 -8.57 -15.78 -4.08
N THR A 18 -7.82 -15.72 -5.19
CA THR A 18 -8.39 -15.96 -6.52
C THR A 18 -8.89 -17.40 -6.66
N PHE A 19 -8.09 -18.37 -6.18
CA PHE A 19 -8.48 -19.77 -6.15
C PHE A 19 -9.67 -20.03 -5.22
N LEU A 20 -9.70 -19.39 -4.05
CA LEU A 20 -10.82 -19.45 -3.13
C LEU A 20 -12.10 -18.92 -3.78
N GLY A 21 -12.04 -17.78 -4.47
CA GLY A 21 -13.16 -17.21 -5.20
C GLY A 21 -13.73 -18.18 -6.23
N LYS A 22 -12.85 -18.84 -7.00
CA LYS A 22 -13.27 -19.88 -7.95
C LYS A 22 -13.88 -21.10 -7.26
N PHE A 23 -13.26 -21.60 -6.19
CA PHE A 23 -13.75 -22.75 -5.44
C PHE A 23 -15.14 -22.50 -4.84
N LEU A 24 -15.41 -21.25 -4.46
CA LEU A 24 -16.70 -20.81 -3.94
C LEU A 24 -17.67 -20.33 -5.03
N GLU A 25 -17.31 -20.46 -6.30
CA GLU A 25 -18.09 -19.95 -7.45
C GLU A 25 -18.52 -18.47 -7.29
N SER A 26 -17.64 -17.66 -6.68
CA SER A 26 -17.92 -16.28 -6.29
C SER A 26 -17.11 -15.28 -7.10
N ASP A 27 -17.82 -14.50 -7.93
CA ASP A 27 -17.24 -13.37 -8.68
C ASP A 27 -17.34 -12.03 -7.93
N PHE A 28 -17.85 -12.05 -6.69
CA PHE A 28 -18.15 -10.84 -5.92
C PHE A 28 -16.93 -9.90 -5.83
N LEU A 29 -15.80 -10.42 -5.35
CA LEU A 29 -14.59 -9.61 -5.17
C LEU A 29 -14.07 -9.09 -6.52
N PHE A 30 -14.01 -9.94 -7.55
CA PHE A 30 -13.42 -9.56 -8.83
C PHE A 30 -14.26 -8.52 -9.57
N LYS A 31 -15.59 -8.64 -9.52
CA LYS A 31 -16.50 -7.63 -10.06
C LYS A 31 -16.33 -6.31 -9.31
N TYR A 32 -16.33 -6.35 -7.97
CA TYR A 32 -16.13 -5.17 -7.15
C TYR A 32 -14.81 -4.46 -7.44
N LEU A 33 -13.71 -5.21 -7.59
CA LEU A 33 -12.40 -4.64 -7.90
C LEU A 33 -12.34 -4.07 -9.32
N LYS A 34 -12.91 -4.74 -10.32
CA LYS A 34 -12.98 -4.18 -11.68
C LYS A 34 -13.68 -2.82 -11.71
N ASP A 35 -14.77 -2.70 -10.97
CA ASP A 35 -15.60 -1.50 -10.98
C ASP A 35 -15.02 -0.37 -10.10
N ASN A 36 -14.31 -0.69 -9.01
CA ASN A 36 -14.01 0.28 -7.95
C ASN A 36 -12.53 0.42 -7.55
N ILE A 37 -11.61 -0.43 -8.04
CA ILE A 37 -10.23 -0.47 -7.50
C ILE A 37 -9.50 0.87 -7.63
N ILE A 38 -9.70 1.62 -8.72
CA ILE A 38 -9.05 2.92 -8.89
C ILE A 38 -9.51 3.91 -7.81
N GLY A 39 -10.81 3.95 -7.52
CA GLY A 39 -11.36 4.77 -6.45
C GLY A 39 -10.78 4.39 -5.09
N LEU A 40 -10.73 3.08 -4.78
CA LEU A 40 -10.15 2.56 -3.54
C LEU A 40 -8.68 2.97 -3.39
N LEU A 41 -7.87 2.82 -4.44
CA LEU A 41 -6.45 3.15 -4.41
C LEU A 41 -6.20 4.65 -4.25
N LEU A 42 -7.00 5.50 -4.91
CA LEU A 42 -6.93 6.95 -4.72
C LEU A 42 -7.32 7.36 -3.29
N THR A 43 -8.35 6.72 -2.72
CA THR A 43 -8.72 6.92 -1.31
C THR A 43 -7.58 6.51 -0.37
N LEU A 44 -6.97 5.34 -0.58
CA LEU A 44 -5.83 4.87 0.22
C LEU A 44 -4.61 5.80 0.07
N LEU A 45 -4.36 6.34 -1.13
CA LEU A 45 -3.31 7.32 -1.37
C LEU A 45 -3.54 8.63 -0.61
N ALA A 46 -4.78 9.13 -0.61
CA ALA A 46 -5.13 10.32 0.16
C ALA A 46 -4.91 10.11 1.67
N ILE A 47 -5.35 8.98 2.22
CA ILE A 47 -5.16 8.64 3.64
C ILE A 47 -3.67 8.50 3.96
N ASN A 48 -2.90 7.79 3.13
CA ASN A 48 -1.46 7.61 3.33
C ASN A 48 -0.73 8.97 3.29
N THR A 49 -1.06 9.82 2.32
CA THR A 49 -0.49 11.17 2.20
C THR A 49 -0.78 12.03 3.43
N ALA A 50 -2.02 12.02 3.92
CA ALA A 50 -2.39 12.73 5.14
C ALA A 50 -1.62 12.21 6.37
N THR A 51 -1.49 10.89 6.49
CA THR A 51 -0.77 10.22 7.58
C THR A 51 0.71 10.55 7.56
N LEU A 52 1.35 10.49 6.40
CA LEU A 52 2.75 10.88 6.20
C LEU A 52 2.97 12.38 6.47
N GLY A 53 2.01 13.24 6.12
CA GLY A 53 2.05 14.66 6.47
C GLY A 53 2.07 14.90 7.98
N LEU A 54 1.25 14.16 8.73
CA LEU A 54 1.24 14.19 10.19
C LEU A 54 2.59 13.71 10.76
N ILE A 55 3.12 12.59 10.27
CA ILE A 55 4.43 12.06 10.69
C ILE A 55 5.54 13.07 10.39
N ALA A 56 5.54 13.68 9.20
CA ALA A 56 6.54 14.67 8.81
C ALA A 56 6.52 15.89 9.74
N SER A 57 5.33 16.38 10.08
CA SER A 57 5.20 17.48 11.05
C SER A 57 5.78 17.11 12.41
N LYS A 58 5.58 15.88 12.89
CA LYS A 58 6.13 15.43 14.17
C LYS A 58 7.63 15.18 14.15
N ILE A 59 8.16 14.67 13.05
CA ILE A 59 9.60 14.59 12.83
C ILE A 59 10.21 15.99 12.83
N GLN A 60 9.56 16.97 12.20
CA GLN A 60 10.03 18.36 12.18
C GLN A 60 10.10 18.95 13.60
N ASP A 61 9.07 18.72 14.43
CA ASP A 61 9.07 19.13 15.84
C ASP A 61 10.30 18.54 16.59
N ILE A 62 10.62 17.25 16.37
CA ILE A 62 11.78 16.59 16.99
C ILE A 62 13.11 17.19 16.51
N VAL A 63 13.26 17.43 15.21
CA VAL A 63 14.50 17.96 14.64
C VAL A 63 14.80 19.36 15.16
N VAL A 64 13.77 20.19 15.38
CA VAL A 64 13.93 21.52 15.99
C VAL A 64 14.45 21.42 17.42
N ASP A 65 13.89 20.51 18.23
CA ASP A 65 14.30 20.33 19.63
C ASP A 65 15.63 19.56 19.79
N TYR A 66 15.98 18.72 18.81
CA TYR A 66 17.13 17.84 18.84
C TYR A 66 17.82 17.74 17.47
N PRO A 67 18.60 18.78 17.08
CA PRO A 67 19.17 18.90 15.74
C PRO A 67 20.23 17.85 15.37
N LYS A 68 20.63 17.00 16.32
CA LYS A 68 21.58 15.90 16.09
C LYS A 68 20.91 14.63 15.53
N PHE A 69 19.58 14.50 15.62
CA PHE A 69 18.89 13.35 15.05
C PHE A 69 18.78 13.50 13.53
N ASP A 70 19.14 12.44 12.81
CA ASP A 70 19.00 12.36 11.36
C ASP A 70 17.80 11.48 11.00
N PHE A 71 16.81 12.08 10.34
CA PHE A 71 15.62 11.41 9.81
C PHE A 71 15.64 11.26 8.29
N SER A 72 16.78 11.50 7.63
CA SER A 72 16.95 11.39 6.17
C SER A 72 16.47 10.04 5.63
N SER A 73 16.80 8.95 6.33
CA SER A 73 16.35 7.60 5.99
C SER A 73 14.83 7.47 6.10
N THR A 74 14.22 7.97 7.18
CA THR A 74 12.77 7.93 7.36
C THR A 74 12.06 8.73 6.27
N ILE A 75 12.53 9.95 5.97
CA ILE A 75 11.98 10.80 4.90
C ILE A 75 12.08 10.10 3.54
N LYS A 76 13.18 9.39 3.28
CA LYS A 76 13.33 8.59 2.06
C LYS A 76 12.29 7.48 1.99
N GLU A 77 12.10 6.70 3.05
CA GLU A 77 11.09 5.63 3.09
C GLU A 77 9.65 6.17 2.96
N MET A 78 9.37 7.34 3.55
CA MET A 78 8.07 8.02 3.38
C MET A 78 7.81 8.38 1.91
N LYS A 79 8.81 8.89 1.19
CA LYS A 79 8.71 9.16 -0.26
C LYS A 79 8.55 7.87 -1.07
N THR A 80 9.26 6.81 -0.69
CA THR A 80 9.12 5.49 -1.32
C THR A 80 7.70 4.96 -1.18
N SER A 81 7.09 5.03 0.01
CA SER A 81 5.70 4.59 0.26
C SER A 81 4.68 5.29 -0.66
N LEU A 82 4.84 6.61 -0.87
CA LEU A 82 3.99 7.36 -1.82
C LEU A 82 4.19 6.88 -3.26
N LEU A 83 5.44 6.68 -3.67
CA LEU A 83 5.76 6.21 -5.02
C LEU A 83 5.21 4.80 -5.27
N GLU A 84 5.30 3.90 -4.27
CA GLU A 84 4.74 2.56 -4.36
C GLU A 84 3.22 2.58 -4.61
N GLN A 85 2.46 3.42 -3.90
CA GLN A 85 1.02 3.54 -4.15
C GLN A 85 0.70 4.09 -5.55
N ILE A 86 1.47 5.05 -6.05
CA ILE A 86 1.32 5.55 -7.43
C ILE A 86 1.58 4.42 -8.43
N ILE A 87 2.64 3.63 -8.23
CA ILE A 87 2.95 2.48 -9.08
C ILE A 87 1.79 1.48 -9.07
N LEU A 88 1.20 1.20 -7.91
CA LEU A 88 0.06 0.28 -7.79
C LEU A 88 -1.20 0.78 -8.50
N ILE A 89 -1.46 2.08 -8.50
CA ILE A 89 -2.53 2.69 -9.29
C ILE A 89 -2.26 2.47 -10.78
N CYS A 90 -1.06 2.79 -11.26
CA CYS A 90 -0.67 2.58 -12.66
C CYS A 90 -0.78 1.10 -13.08
N THR A 91 -0.30 0.19 -12.24
CA THR A 91 -0.44 -1.26 -12.47
C THR A 91 -1.90 -1.69 -12.56
N SER A 92 -2.77 -1.15 -11.72
CA SER A 92 -4.21 -1.46 -11.77
C SER A 92 -4.86 -0.94 -13.04
N VAL A 93 -4.57 0.30 -13.45
CA VAL A 93 -5.08 0.87 -14.71
C VAL A 93 -4.66 0.01 -15.90
N ILE A 94 -3.37 -0.34 -16.00
CA ILE A 94 -2.87 -1.20 -17.08
C ILE A 94 -3.57 -2.56 -17.05
N THR A 95 -3.73 -3.15 -15.87
CA THR A 95 -4.39 -4.46 -15.72
C THR A 95 -5.85 -4.41 -16.16
N LEU A 96 -6.59 -3.36 -15.80
CA LEU A 96 -7.99 -3.19 -16.24
C LEU A 96 -8.09 -3.02 -17.75
N LEU A 97 -7.22 -2.21 -18.37
CA LEU A 97 -7.17 -2.04 -19.82
C LEU A 97 -6.87 -3.37 -20.54
N LEU A 98 -5.94 -4.16 -20.01
CA LEU A 98 -5.63 -5.48 -20.55
C LEU A 98 -6.82 -6.43 -20.42
N LEU A 99 -7.51 -6.43 -19.27
CA LEU A 99 -8.69 -7.26 -19.04
C LEU A 99 -9.83 -6.94 -20.00
N ASP A 100 -10.09 -5.67 -20.28
CA ASP A 100 -11.16 -5.22 -21.20
C ASP A 100 -10.81 -5.38 -22.69
N SER A 101 -9.52 -5.40 -23.03
CA SER A 101 -9.07 -5.45 -24.42
C SER A 101 -9.41 -6.76 -25.14
N ASN A 102 -10.24 -6.70 -26.18
CA ASN A 102 -10.48 -7.84 -27.09
C ASN A 102 -9.31 -8.14 -28.04
N LYS A 103 -8.29 -7.27 -28.10
CA LYS A 103 -7.11 -7.47 -28.97
C LYS A 103 -6.06 -8.39 -28.36
N ILE A 104 -6.06 -8.53 -27.04
CA ILE A 104 -5.13 -9.36 -26.29
C ILE A 104 -5.97 -10.42 -25.61
N ASP A 105 -6.03 -11.59 -26.22
CA ASP A 105 -6.74 -12.75 -25.68
C ASP A 105 -5.77 -13.93 -25.56
N PHE A 106 -5.72 -14.52 -24.36
CA PHE A 106 -4.84 -15.63 -24.04
C PHE A 106 -5.40 -16.42 -22.86
N ALA A 107 -4.97 -17.68 -22.73
CA ALA A 107 -5.41 -18.56 -21.66
C ALA A 107 -5.11 -17.94 -20.28
N TYR A 108 -6.06 -18.03 -19.34
CA TYR A 108 -5.95 -17.51 -17.98
C TYR A 108 -5.84 -15.98 -17.85
N LYS A 109 -6.11 -15.21 -18.91
CA LYS A 109 -6.12 -13.74 -18.88
C LYS A 109 -6.91 -13.17 -17.70
N THR A 110 -8.15 -13.62 -17.53
CA THR A 110 -9.03 -13.17 -16.44
C THR A 110 -8.46 -13.50 -15.07
N ASP A 111 -7.88 -14.69 -14.92
CA ASP A 111 -7.33 -15.16 -13.65
C ASP A 111 -6.08 -14.37 -13.25
N ILE A 112 -5.17 -14.16 -14.20
CA ILE A 112 -3.96 -13.38 -13.98
C ILE A 112 -4.34 -11.95 -13.63
N GLY A 113 -5.28 -11.34 -14.35
CA GLY A 113 -5.76 -10.01 -14.00
C GLY A 113 -6.40 -9.94 -12.60
N ASN A 114 -7.24 -10.93 -12.25
CA ASN A 114 -7.84 -11.01 -10.91
C ASN A 114 -6.78 -11.17 -9.81
N VAL A 115 -5.76 -12.00 -10.01
CA VAL A 115 -4.63 -12.15 -9.08
C VAL A 115 -3.88 -10.83 -8.92
N ILE A 116 -3.59 -10.13 -10.02
CA ILE A 116 -2.89 -8.83 -9.98
C ILE A 116 -3.72 -7.80 -9.21
N LEU A 117 -4.99 -7.61 -9.57
CA LEU A 117 -5.86 -6.62 -8.90
C LEU A 117 -6.03 -6.94 -7.41
N THR A 118 -6.19 -8.22 -7.06
CA THR A 118 -6.28 -8.67 -5.66
C THR A 118 -4.97 -8.41 -4.91
N THR A 119 -3.83 -8.72 -5.53
CA THR A 119 -2.50 -8.46 -4.95
C THR A 119 -2.29 -6.97 -4.72
N VAL A 120 -2.66 -6.12 -5.69
CA VAL A 120 -2.57 -4.67 -5.57
C VAL A 120 -3.38 -4.18 -4.38
N LEU A 121 -4.63 -4.62 -4.24
CA LEU A 121 -5.47 -4.26 -3.10
C LEU A 121 -4.80 -4.62 -1.76
N ILE A 122 -4.35 -5.87 -1.61
CA ILE A 122 -3.71 -6.35 -0.38
C ILE A 122 -2.46 -5.53 -0.06
N TYR A 123 -1.62 -5.29 -1.07
CA TYR A 123 -0.38 -4.56 -0.85
C TYR A 123 -0.65 -3.09 -0.49
N SER A 124 -1.61 -2.43 -1.14
CA SER A 124 -2.00 -1.06 -0.81
C SER A 124 -2.57 -0.93 0.61
N VAL A 125 -3.40 -1.88 1.05
CA VAL A 125 -3.88 -1.94 2.44
C VAL A 125 -2.71 -2.12 3.41
N THR A 126 -1.72 -2.93 3.05
CA THR A 126 -0.57 -3.17 3.91
C THR A 126 0.34 -1.95 4.02
N ILE A 127 0.56 -1.21 2.93
CA ILE A 127 1.27 0.08 2.97
C ILE A 127 0.59 1.05 3.94
N LEU A 128 -0.76 1.10 3.89
CA LEU A 128 -1.52 1.94 4.82
C LEU A 128 -1.37 1.45 6.28
N TRP A 129 -1.41 0.14 6.52
CA TRP A 129 -1.23 -0.45 7.83
C TRP A 129 0.14 -0.11 8.43
N ASP A 130 1.21 -0.28 7.66
CA ASP A 130 2.57 0.00 8.09
C ASP A 130 2.76 1.50 8.39
N THR A 131 2.20 2.37 7.54
CA THR A 131 2.27 3.82 7.75
C THR A 131 1.43 4.26 8.95
N GLY A 132 0.24 3.69 9.12
CA GLY A 132 -0.61 3.96 10.29
C GLY A 132 0.05 3.55 11.60
N LYS A 133 0.73 2.40 11.63
CA LYS A 133 1.52 1.96 12.79
C LYS A 133 2.67 2.92 13.11
N ALA A 134 3.33 3.47 12.08
CA ALA A 134 4.44 4.39 12.27
C ALA A 134 4.02 5.66 13.04
N VAL A 135 2.77 6.11 12.90
CA VAL A 135 2.23 7.24 13.70
C VAL A 135 2.34 6.96 15.19
N PHE A 136 1.91 5.78 15.64
CA PHE A 136 1.93 5.41 17.05
C PHE A 136 3.36 5.32 17.57
N VAL A 137 4.27 4.72 16.79
CA VAL A 137 5.70 4.64 17.15
C VAL A 137 6.31 6.03 17.34
N VAL A 138 6.04 6.98 16.44
CA VAL A 138 6.56 8.35 16.57
C VAL A 138 6.01 9.04 17.82
N ILE A 139 4.72 8.85 18.14
CA ILE A 139 4.11 9.41 19.35
C ILE A 139 4.70 8.78 20.62
N GLU A 140 4.90 7.47 20.65
CA GLU A 140 5.48 6.76 21.80
C GLU A 140 6.92 7.23 22.07
N GLU A 141 7.74 7.35 21.03
CA GLU A 141 9.12 7.85 21.17
C GLU A 141 9.16 9.32 21.65
N LEU A 142 8.26 10.16 21.14
CA LEU A 142 8.09 11.54 21.63
C LEU A 142 7.77 11.59 23.12
N GLN A 143 6.86 10.72 23.59
CA GLN A 143 6.52 10.64 25.01
C GLN A 143 7.70 10.16 25.86
N ASN A 144 8.47 9.18 25.38
CA ASN A 144 9.64 8.67 26.08
C ASN A 144 10.75 9.72 26.21
N MET A 145 11.03 10.46 25.13
CA MET A 145 11.98 11.58 25.17
C MET A 145 11.58 12.67 26.17
N ASN A 146 10.28 13.01 26.23
CA ASN A 146 9.78 14.01 27.18
C ASN A 146 9.81 13.53 28.64
N LYS A 147 9.64 12.23 28.90
CA LYS A 147 9.82 11.67 30.25
C LYS A 147 11.27 11.74 30.70
N ASN A 148 12.23 11.46 29.82
CA ASN A 148 13.66 11.48 30.13
C ASN A 148 14.24 12.90 30.31
N LYS A 149 13.49 13.95 29.95
CA LYS A 149 13.82 15.37 30.19
C LYS A 149 13.43 15.86 31.59
N LYS A 150 12.58 15.13 32.33
CA LYS A 150 12.16 15.45 33.70
C LYS A 150 13.02 14.72 34.72
#